data_AF-A0A377HHR4-F1
#
_entry.id   AF-A0A377HHR4-F1
#
_cell.length_a   1.000
_cell.length_b   1.000
_cell.length_c   1.000
_cell.angle_alpha   90.00
_cell.angle_beta   90.00
_cell.angle_gamma   90.00
#
_symmetry.space_group_name_H-M   'P 1'
#
loop_
_entity.id
_entity.type
_entity.pdbx_description
1 polymer ?
#
loop_
_entity_poly.entity_id
_entity_poly.type
_entity_poly.pdbx_seq_one_letter_code
_entity_poly.pdbx_strand_id
1 'polypeptide(L)'
;MKITDHKLSEGIALTFRVPEGNIKHPLIILCHGFLRYQECSAPLLANAFTEAGFATITFDYRGFGESDGERGRLVPAIADRRYYFSYQLGRKAGMY
;
A
#
# COMPACT_ATOMS: atom_id res chain seq x y z
N MET A 1 3.79 -20.45 -0.92
CA MET A 1 3.75 -19.13 -0.23
C MET A 1 2.40 -18.97 0.46
N LYS A 2 2.36 -18.38 1.66
CA LYS A 2 1.12 -18.05 2.37
C LYS A 2 0.79 -16.57 2.22
N ILE A 3 -0.44 -16.25 1.82
CA ILE A 3 -0.95 -14.89 1.71
C ILE A 3 -2.09 -14.72 2.70
N THR A 4 -2.10 -13.59 3.43
CA THR A 4 -3.15 -13.25 4.38
C THR A 4 -3.44 -11.76 4.35
N ASP A 5 -4.71 -11.41 4.28
CA ASP A 5 -5.19 -10.03 4.39
C ASP A 5 -5.54 -9.71 5.84
N HIS A 6 -5.18 -8.51 6.28
CA HIS A 6 -5.39 -8.02 7.64
C HIS A 6 -5.88 -6.58 7.59
N LYS A 7 -6.74 -6.23 8.55
CA LYS A 7 -7.08 -4.84 8.84
C LYS A 7 -6.65 -4.52 10.26
N LEU A 8 -5.77 -3.54 10.41
CA LEU A 8 -5.28 -3.08 11.71
C LEU A 8 -6.41 -2.37 12.49
N SER A 9 -6.28 -2.31 13.82
CA SER A 9 -7.24 -1.59 14.70
C SER A 9 -7.45 -0.13 14.28
N GLU A 10 -6.42 0.49 13.72
CA GLU A 10 -6.42 1.87 13.22
C GLU A 10 -7.05 2.02 11.82
N GLY A 11 -7.68 0.95 11.31
CA GLY A 11 -8.42 0.93 10.05
C GLY A 11 -7.56 0.76 8.80
N ILE A 12 -6.28 0.42 8.92
CA ILE A 12 -5.37 0.23 7.78
C ILE A 12 -5.45 -1.20 7.27
N ALA A 13 -5.81 -1.37 6.00
CA ALA A 13 -5.80 -2.65 5.30
C ALA A 13 -4.40 -2.97 4.77
N LEU A 14 -3.97 -4.22 4.94
CA LEU A 14 -2.71 -4.72 4.44
C LEU A 14 -2.82 -6.19 4.01
N THR A 15 -2.03 -6.56 3.02
CA THR A 15 -1.79 -7.96 2.63
C THR A 15 -0.39 -8.36 3.00
N PHE A 16 -0.28 -9.41 3.80
CA PHE A 16 0.97 -10.02 4.20
C PHE A 16 1.24 -11.30 3.41
N ARG A 17 2.44 -11.44 2.86
CA ARG A 17 2.90 -12.60 2.10
C ARG A 17 4.16 -13.16 2.76
N VAL A 18 4.16 -14.46 3.00
CA VAL A 18 5.26 -15.18 3.63
C VAL A 18 5.69 -16.34 2.74
N PRO A 19 7.00 -16.50 2.48
CA PRO A 19 7.52 -17.68 1.79
C PRO A 19 7.20 -18.96 2.56
N GLU A 20 7.31 -20.12 1.92
CA GLU A 20 7.23 -21.39 2.64
C GLU A 20 8.51 -21.64 3.44
N GLY A 21 8.35 -22.21 4.64
CA GLY A 21 9.44 -22.45 5.58
C GLY A 21 9.13 -21.92 6.97
N ASN A 22 9.80 -22.49 7.97
CA ASN A 22 9.62 -22.11 9.37
C ASN A 22 10.81 -21.29 9.90
N ILE A 23 11.44 -20.50 9.03
CA ILE A 23 12.59 -19.64 9.34
C ILE A 23 12.13 -18.18 9.45
N LYS A 24 12.89 -17.34 10.16
CA LYS A 24 12.65 -15.90 10.15
C LYS A 24 13.07 -15.33 8.80
N HIS A 25 12.11 -14.78 8.06
CA HIS A 25 12.37 -14.14 6.77
C HIS A 25 12.61 -12.63 6.96
N PRO A 26 13.59 -12.04 6.24
CA PRO A 26 13.69 -10.58 6.14
C PRO A 26 12.40 -10.01 5.55
N LEU A 27 11.95 -8.87 6.10
CA LEU A 27 10.66 -8.26 5.76
C LEU A 27 10.86 -7.04 4.84
N ILE A 28 10.15 -7.01 3.71
CA ILE A 28 10.08 -5.88 2.79
C ILE A 28 8.68 -5.28 2.85
N ILE A 29 8.59 -3.98 3.08
CA ILE A 29 7.32 -3.24 3.04
C ILE A 29 7.25 -2.47 1.72
N LEU A 30 6.28 -2.84 0.89
CA LEU A 30 6.03 -2.21 -0.40
C LEU A 30 4.95 -1.15 -0.26
N CYS A 31 5.39 0.10 -0.24
CA CYS A 31 4.52 1.26 -0.22
C CYS A 31 4.09 1.60 -1.66
N HIS A 32 2.79 1.72 -1.90
CA HIS A 32 2.30 2.15 -3.20
C HIS A 32 2.50 3.66 -3.42
N GLY A 33 2.53 4.07 -4.69
CA GLY A 33 2.51 5.49 -5.08
C GLY A 33 1.13 6.14 -4.88
N PHE A 34 1.06 7.46 -5.04
CA PHE A 34 -0.17 8.25 -4.94
C PHE A 34 -1.26 7.75 -5.93
N LEU A 35 -2.54 7.76 -5.54
CA LEU A 35 -3.71 7.28 -6.31
C LEU A 35 -3.72 5.79 -6.69
N ARG A 36 -2.70 5.01 -6.31
CA ARG A 36 -2.76 3.56 -6.39
C ARG A 36 -3.29 3.01 -5.07
N TYR A 37 -3.81 1.81 -5.14
CA TYR A 37 -4.13 0.93 -4.01
C TYR A 37 -3.35 -0.36 -4.23
N GLN A 38 -3.21 -1.18 -3.19
CA GLN A 38 -2.30 -2.32 -3.16
C GLN A 38 -2.46 -3.27 -4.36
N GLU A 39 -3.70 -3.47 -4.83
CA GLU A 39 -4.00 -4.35 -5.97
C GLU A 39 -3.49 -3.79 -7.30
N CYS A 40 -3.57 -2.47 -7.51
CA CYS A 40 -3.00 -1.83 -8.69
C CYS A 40 -1.49 -1.63 -8.59
N SER A 41 -0.97 -1.51 -7.37
CA SER A 41 0.38 -1.02 -7.15
C SER A 41 1.45 -2.05 -7.45
N ALA A 42 1.37 -3.25 -6.86
CA ALA A 42 2.52 -4.15 -6.92
C ALA A 42 2.29 -5.60 -6.44
N PRO A 43 1.19 -6.31 -6.74
CA PRO A 43 1.11 -7.74 -6.41
C PRO A 43 2.25 -8.53 -7.07
N LEU A 44 2.66 -8.16 -8.29
CA LEU A 44 3.76 -8.80 -9.02
C LEU A 44 5.11 -8.64 -8.32
N LEU A 45 5.43 -7.45 -7.80
CA LEU A 45 6.70 -7.20 -7.13
C LEU A 45 6.73 -7.86 -5.74
N ALA A 46 5.61 -7.82 -5.01
CA ALA A 46 5.47 -8.49 -3.73
C ALA A 46 5.65 -10.02 -3.89
N ASN A 47 5.04 -10.60 -4.92
CA ASN A 47 5.19 -12.02 -5.22
C ASN A 47 6.63 -12.35 -5.59
N ALA A 48 7.28 -11.58 -6.47
CA ALA A 48 8.67 -11.80 -6.87
C ALA A 48 9.64 -11.80 -5.68
N PHE A 49 9.51 -10.84 -4.75
CA PHE A 49 10.31 -10.82 -3.53
C PHE A 49 9.98 -11.97 -2.59
N THR A 50 8.70 -12.39 -2.53
CA THR A 50 8.31 -13.51 -1.69
C THR A 50 8.82 -14.85 -2.20
N GLU A 51 8.82 -15.05 -3.52
CA GLU A 51 9.45 -16.20 -4.17
C GLU A 51 10.97 -16.21 -3.98
N ALA A 52 11.61 -15.04 -3.88
CA ALA A 52 13.03 -14.91 -3.53
C ALA A 52 13.35 -15.16 -2.04
N GLY A 53 12.34 -15.47 -1.21
CA GLY A 53 12.53 -15.84 0.20
C GLY A 53 12.37 -14.69 1.21
N PHE A 54 11.85 -13.54 0.79
CA PHE A 54 11.54 -12.40 1.67
C PHE A 54 10.07 -12.45 2.11
N ALA A 55 9.77 -12.08 3.36
CA ALA A 55 8.40 -11.75 3.70
C ALA A 55 8.05 -10.38 3.10
N THR A 56 6.84 -10.21 2.56
CA THR A 56 6.43 -8.93 1.96
C THR A 56 5.10 -8.44 2.51
N ILE A 57 4.99 -7.13 2.73
CA ILE A 57 3.75 -6.46 3.12
C ILE A 57 3.41 -5.41 2.07
N THR A 58 2.16 -5.43 1.60
CA THR A 58 1.53 -4.31 0.89
C THR A 58 0.42 -3.76 1.78
N PHE A 59 0.17 -2.45 1.73
CA PHE A 59 -0.90 -1.84 2.52
C PHE A 59 -1.49 -0.64 1.78
N ASP A 60 -2.73 -0.30 2.10
CA ASP A 60 -3.40 0.89 1.57
C ASP A 60 -3.23 2.07 2.52
N TYR A 61 -2.87 3.26 2.01
CA TYR A 61 -2.91 4.48 2.82
C TYR A 61 -4.34 4.80 3.28
N ARG A 62 -4.46 5.52 4.39
CA ARG A 62 -5.75 6.03 4.89
C ARG A 62 -6.53 6.77 3.79
N GLY A 63 -7.79 6.39 3.59
CA GLY A 63 -8.66 6.96 2.55
C GLY A 63 -8.43 6.39 1.14
N PHE A 64 -7.69 5.29 1.00
CA PHE A 64 -7.46 4.56 -0.25
C PHE A 64 -7.78 3.07 -0.08
N GLY A 65 -8.19 2.43 -1.18
CA GLY A 65 -8.49 0.99 -1.21
C GLY A 65 -9.43 0.55 -0.09
N GLU A 66 -9.02 -0.47 0.66
CA GLU A 66 -9.79 -1.06 1.76
C GLU A 66 -9.46 -0.44 3.14
N SER A 67 -8.53 0.52 3.17
CA SER A 67 -8.21 1.29 4.37
C SER A 67 -9.29 2.33 4.66
N ASP A 68 -9.62 2.47 5.94
CA ASP A 68 -10.57 3.47 6.43
C ASP A 68 -10.03 4.90 6.22
N GLY A 69 -10.91 5.90 6.36
CA GLY A 69 -10.58 7.32 6.31
C GLY A 69 -11.36 8.11 5.26
N GLU A 70 -11.24 9.43 5.34
CA GLU A 70 -11.85 10.34 4.37
C GLU A 70 -11.19 10.17 3.00
N ARG A 71 -11.97 9.75 1.99
CA ARG A 71 -11.45 9.47 0.64
C ARG A 71 -10.76 10.70 0.06
N GLY A 72 -9.55 10.49 -0.48
CA GLY A 72 -8.77 11.56 -1.11
C GLY A 72 -8.05 12.51 -0.14
N ARG A 73 -8.08 12.27 1.17
CA ARG A 73 -7.33 13.05 2.16
C ARG A 73 -6.05 12.32 2.58
N LEU A 74 -4.94 12.63 1.92
CA LEU A 74 -3.62 12.24 2.40
C LEU A 74 -3.18 13.19 3.52
N VAL A 75 -3.00 12.66 4.72
CA VAL A 75 -2.45 13.45 5.84
C VAL A 75 -0.97 13.69 5.56
N PRO A 76 -0.53 14.94 5.29
CA PRO A 76 0.73 15.20 4.58
C PRO A 76 2.00 15.07 5.43
N ALA A 77 1.93 14.53 6.64
CA ALA A 77 3.10 14.47 7.53
C ALA A 77 4.28 13.69 6.90
N ILE A 78 4.02 12.87 5.87
CA ILE A 78 5.00 12.06 5.16
C ILE A 78 5.15 12.48 3.66
N ALA A 79 4.29 13.37 3.16
CA ALA A 79 4.24 13.72 1.74
C ALA A 79 4.89 15.09 1.47
N ASP A 80 6.09 15.05 0.91
CA ASP A 80 6.92 16.20 0.55
C ASP A 80 6.19 17.20 -0.39
N ARG A 81 6.67 18.44 -0.47
CA ARG A 81 5.95 19.60 -1.03
C ARG A 81 5.61 19.52 -2.53
N ARG A 82 6.21 18.60 -3.28
CA ARG A 82 5.93 18.39 -4.72
C ARG A 82 4.57 17.70 -4.99
N TYR A 83 3.98 17.11 -3.95
CA TYR A 83 2.80 16.23 -4.07
C TYR A 83 1.45 16.96 -4.03
N TYR A 84 1.40 18.21 -3.52
CA TYR A 84 0.16 19.01 -3.47
C TYR A 84 -0.31 19.50 -4.85
N PHE A 85 0.58 19.55 -5.84
CA PHE A 85 0.31 20.16 -7.15
C PHE A 85 -0.57 19.26 -8.04
N SER A 86 -0.36 17.94 -8.01
CA SER A 86 -1.13 16.97 -8.81
C SER A 86 -2.59 16.82 -8.31
N TYR A 87 -2.82 16.86 -7.01
CA TYR A 87 -4.17 16.80 -6.42
C TYR A 87 -5.03 18.02 -6.82
N GLN A 88 -4.45 19.23 -6.80
CA GLN A 88 -5.16 20.44 -7.25
C GLN A 88 -5.45 20.42 -8.75
N LEU A 89 -4.54 19.88 -9.57
CA LEU A 89 -4.75 19.68 -11.00
C LEU A 89 -5.89 18.68 -11.27
N GLY A 90 -5.93 17.56 -10.55
CA GLY A 90 -7.00 16.55 -10.70
C GLY A 90 -8.40 17.09 -10.36
N ARG A 91 -8.52 17.90 -9.29
CA ARG A 91 -9.79 18.59 -8.96
C ARG A 91 -10.18 19.62 -10.00
N LYS A 92 -9.22 20.37 -10.57
CA LYS A 92 -9.51 21.34 -11.64
C LYS A 92 -9.89 20.69 -12.96
N ALA A 93 -9.38 19.48 -13.24
CA ALA A 93 -9.67 18.73 -14.46
C ALA A 93 -11.03 18.03 -14.45
N GLY A 94 -11.81 18.12 -13.36
CA GLY A 94 -13.13 17.48 -13.27
C GLY A 94 -13.08 15.95 -13.37
N MET A 95 -11.93 15.34 -13.07
CA MET A 95 -11.78 13.88 -13.06
C MET A 95 -12.34 13.25 -11.78
N TYR A 96 -12.90 14.06 -10.87
CA TYR A 96 -13.63 13.69 -9.65
C TYR A 96 -14.69 14.73 -9.32
#